data_AF-A0A954R1F0-F1
#
_entry.id   AF-A0A954R1F0-F1
#
_cell.length_a   1.000
_cell.length_b   1.000
_cell.length_c   1.000
_cell.angle_alpha   90.00
_cell.angle_beta   90.00
_cell.angle_gamma   90.00
#
_symmetry.space_group_name_H-M   'P 1'
#
loop_
_entity.id
_entity.type
_entity.pdbx_description
1 polymer ?
#
loop_
_entity_poly.entity_id
_entity_poly.type
_entity_poly.pdbx_seq_one_letter_code
_entity_poly.pdbx_strand_id
1 'polypeptide(L)'
;MQYKLRYGRGLLEVSVPDDVQVTCLRKPPMPLLSDERAAVLDAFARPVDSPGLAQLARGAQSACIAICDITRPVPNQLFLRPMIETMLAAGMPASKITVLVATGLHRPNEGAELEELLGDPWVQQTVAVENHFARDDAQHVHLGTTSTRGTVVRIDRRFVEADLRIATGLVEPHFMAGYSGGRKVIAPGLAHAETITTFHSSRFMADPAAANCNFVGNPLHEEQMQIIEMLGGALALNTVIDEERRLAFVNFGEIAASHMQAVDFTREYCELPVAQQFKTVVTCAAGYPLDKTYYQTIKGMVGAIEILAPGGDLIIASECSEGMGSEEFVHSQQRLVEAGTHDFLQ
;
A
#
# COMPACT_ATOMS: atom_id res chain seq x y z
N MET A 1 -26.77 13.22 -19.18
CA MET A 1 -25.73 12.19 -19.49
C MET A 1 -25.60 11.15 -18.36
N GLN A 2 -25.11 9.92 -18.62
CA GLN A 2 -24.91 8.85 -17.60
C GLN A 2 -23.43 8.52 -17.37
N TYR A 3 -23.04 8.41 -16.10
CA TYR A 3 -21.69 8.05 -15.63
C TYR A 3 -21.76 6.83 -14.70
N LYS A 4 -20.62 6.17 -14.49
CA LYS A 4 -20.51 4.98 -13.63
C LYS A 4 -19.39 5.16 -12.63
N LEU A 5 -19.69 4.94 -11.36
CA LEU A 5 -18.73 4.94 -10.24
C LEU A 5 -18.59 3.53 -9.68
N ARG A 6 -17.39 3.14 -9.24
CA ARG A 6 -17.24 1.87 -8.51
C ARG A 6 -17.92 1.99 -7.15
N TYR A 7 -18.68 0.97 -6.76
CA TYR A 7 -19.42 0.90 -5.50
C TYR A 7 -19.58 -0.56 -5.07
N GLY A 8 -18.97 -0.92 -3.94
CA GLY A 8 -18.86 -2.31 -3.52
C GLY A 8 -18.26 -3.17 -4.63
N ARG A 9 -18.84 -4.33 -4.88
CA ARG A 9 -18.42 -5.22 -5.99
C ARG A 9 -18.99 -4.82 -7.37
N GLY A 10 -19.74 -3.72 -7.47
CA GLY A 10 -20.46 -3.31 -8.67
C GLY A 10 -20.15 -1.89 -9.13
N LEU A 11 -21.12 -1.31 -9.86
CA LEU A 11 -21.10 0.05 -10.35
C LEU A 11 -22.38 0.78 -9.93
N LEU A 12 -22.23 2.03 -9.50
CA LEU A 12 -23.34 2.95 -9.26
C LEU A 12 -23.50 3.86 -10.49
N GLU A 13 -24.69 3.88 -11.08
CA GLU A 13 -25.02 4.77 -12.20
C GLU A 13 -25.38 6.16 -11.68
N VAL A 14 -24.76 7.18 -12.25
CA VAL A 14 -24.96 8.59 -11.90
C VAL A 14 -25.50 9.31 -13.13
N SER A 15 -26.72 9.83 -13.02
CA SER A 15 -27.32 10.67 -14.06
C SER A 15 -27.08 12.14 -13.74
N VAL A 16 -26.49 12.87 -14.69
CA VAL A 16 -26.23 14.30 -14.55
C VAL A 16 -27.13 15.07 -15.54
N PRO A 17 -27.81 16.15 -15.10
CA PRO A 17 -28.60 17.01 -15.97
C PRO A 17 -27.80 17.52 -17.18
N ASP A 18 -28.45 17.67 -18.33
CA ASP A 18 -27.76 18.02 -19.57
C ASP A 18 -27.28 19.49 -19.63
N ASP A 19 -27.77 20.35 -18.72
CA ASP A 19 -27.34 21.73 -18.55
C ASP A 19 -26.09 21.88 -17.65
N VAL A 20 -25.61 20.78 -17.05
CA VAL A 20 -24.39 20.76 -16.23
C VAL A 20 -23.18 20.38 -17.09
N GLN A 21 -22.19 21.26 -17.14
CA GLN A 21 -20.91 20.96 -17.77
C GLN A 21 -20.08 20.03 -16.89
N VAL A 22 -19.82 18.81 -17.36
CA VAL A 22 -19.00 17.82 -16.64
C VAL A 22 -17.58 17.80 -17.20
N THR A 23 -16.59 17.90 -16.32
CA THR A 23 -15.20 17.55 -16.62
C THR A 23 -14.90 16.19 -16.01
N CYS A 24 -14.69 15.17 -16.85
CA CYS A 24 -14.41 13.82 -16.39
C CYS A 24 -12.91 13.62 -16.22
N LEU A 25 -12.45 13.49 -14.96
CA LEU A 25 -11.07 13.13 -14.64
C LEU A 25 -11.00 11.61 -14.46
N ARG A 26 -10.24 10.93 -15.33
CA ARG A 26 -10.04 9.49 -15.29
C ARG A 26 -8.59 9.15 -15.57
N LYS A 27 -8.17 8.01 -15.06
CA LYS A 27 -6.84 7.47 -15.32
C LYS A 27 -6.73 7.16 -16.83
N PRO A 28 -5.71 7.65 -17.54
CA PRO A 28 -5.51 7.29 -18.93
C PRO A 28 -5.18 5.79 -19.05
N PRO A 29 -5.45 5.16 -20.21
CA PRO A 29 -5.15 3.75 -20.42
C PRO A 29 -3.68 3.43 -20.14
N MET A 30 -3.44 2.38 -19.37
CA MET A 30 -2.09 1.87 -19.11
C MET A 30 -1.70 0.80 -20.14
N PRO A 31 -0.40 0.65 -20.45
CA PRO A 31 0.08 -0.51 -21.20
C PRO A 31 -0.18 -1.77 -20.37
N LEU A 32 -0.65 -2.84 -21.02
CA LEU A 32 -0.87 -4.13 -20.38
C LEU A 32 0.23 -5.10 -20.78
N LEU A 33 0.63 -5.95 -19.83
CA LEU A 33 1.58 -7.02 -20.09
C LEU A 33 0.90 -8.16 -20.83
N SER A 34 1.45 -8.57 -21.97
CA SER A 34 0.89 -9.65 -22.79
C SER A 34 1.07 -11.03 -22.15
N ASP A 35 2.13 -11.22 -21.36
CA ASP A 35 2.41 -12.42 -20.58
C ASP A 35 2.91 -12.00 -19.20
N GLU A 36 1.97 -11.92 -18.24
CA GLU A 36 2.22 -11.49 -16.87
C GLU A 36 3.22 -12.43 -16.16
N ARG A 37 3.15 -13.75 -16.43
CA ARG A 37 4.04 -14.74 -15.82
C ARG A 37 5.47 -14.57 -16.32
N ALA A 38 5.65 -14.40 -17.63
CA ALA A 38 6.96 -14.14 -18.20
C ALA A 38 7.56 -12.84 -17.67
N ALA A 39 6.76 -11.77 -17.54
CA ALA A 39 7.22 -10.50 -16.99
C ALA A 39 7.68 -10.61 -15.53
N VAL A 40 6.96 -11.35 -14.69
CA VAL A 40 7.36 -11.63 -13.30
C VAL A 40 8.68 -12.40 -13.23
N LEU A 41 8.82 -13.47 -14.04
CA LEU A 41 10.06 -14.25 -14.07
C LEU A 41 11.24 -13.42 -14.59
N ASP A 42 10.99 -12.55 -15.56
CA ASP A 42 12.00 -11.64 -16.09
C ASP A 42 12.47 -10.62 -15.03
N ALA A 43 11.54 -10.05 -14.26
CA ALA A 43 11.85 -9.15 -13.15
C ALA A 43 12.77 -9.83 -12.11
N PHE A 44 12.55 -11.12 -11.81
CA PHE A 44 13.42 -11.88 -10.92
C PHE A 44 14.80 -12.17 -11.51
N ALA A 45 14.89 -12.35 -12.82
CA ALA A 45 16.14 -12.63 -13.52
C ALA A 45 16.99 -11.37 -13.76
N ARG A 46 16.34 -10.22 -13.98
CA ARG A 46 16.96 -8.93 -14.29
C ARG A 46 16.49 -7.83 -13.33
N PRO A 47 16.78 -7.94 -12.02
CA PRO A 47 16.34 -6.96 -11.06
C PRO A 47 17.03 -5.60 -11.20
N VAL A 48 16.37 -4.58 -10.66
CA VAL A 48 16.90 -3.23 -10.49
C VAL A 48 17.92 -3.23 -9.34
N ASP A 49 19.15 -2.81 -9.63
CA ASP A 49 20.22 -2.59 -8.65
C ASP A 49 20.46 -3.73 -7.65
N SER A 50 20.28 -4.97 -8.08
CA SER A 50 20.46 -6.16 -7.26
C SER A 50 20.87 -7.39 -8.10
N PRO A 51 21.47 -8.45 -7.52
CA PRO A 51 21.59 -9.73 -8.19
C PRO A 51 20.23 -10.41 -8.42
N GLY A 52 20.15 -11.29 -9.41
CA GLY A 52 18.92 -12.08 -9.69
C GLY A 52 18.46 -12.89 -8.48
N LEU A 53 17.15 -13.11 -8.34
CA LEU A 53 16.54 -13.80 -7.19
C LEU A 53 17.16 -15.19 -6.95
N ALA A 54 17.41 -15.95 -8.01
CA ALA A 54 18.05 -17.27 -7.91
C ALA A 54 19.49 -17.20 -7.38
N GLN A 55 20.23 -16.12 -7.68
CA GLN A 55 21.57 -15.91 -7.15
C GLN A 55 21.54 -15.50 -5.69
N LEU A 56 20.64 -14.57 -5.33
CA LEU A 56 20.40 -14.16 -3.95
C LEU A 56 20.01 -15.36 -3.07
N ALA A 57 19.07 -16.19 -3.54
CA ALA A 57 18.58 -17.35 -2.81
C ALA A 57 19.66 -18.44 -2.59
N ARG A 58 20.62 -18.61 -3.52
CA ARG A 58 21.77 -19.52 -3.30
C ARG A 58 22.70 -19.07 -2.18
N GLY A 59 22.78 -17.74 -1.95
CA GLY A 59 23.64 -17.16 -0.93
C GLY A 59 22.98 -16.98 0.44
N ALA A 60 21.68 -17.24 0.55
CA ALA A 60 20.88 -16.99 1.75
C ALA A 60 20.37 -18.29 2.38
N GLN A 61 20.16 -18.28 3.69
CA GLN A 61 19.63 -19.40 4.46
C GLN A 61 18.14 -19.26 4.78
N SER A 62 17.58 -18.05 4.68
CA SER A 62 16.17 -17.76 4.95
C SER A 62 15.62 -16.62 4.11
N ALA A 63 14.30 -16.59 3.95
CA ALA A 63 13.59 -15.50 3.30
C ALA A 63 12.30 -15.15 4.05
N CYS A 64 12.00 -13.87 4.17
CA CYS A 64 10.71 -13.36 4.62
C CYS A 64 10.11 -12.45 3.53
N ILE A 65 8.94 -12.84 3.03
CA ILE A 65 8.20 -12.18 1.97
C ILE A 65 7.02 -11.44 2.60
N ALA A 66 7.12 -10.11 2.70
CA ALA A 66 6.03 -9.27 3.18
C ALA A 66 5.00 -9.05 2.06
N ILE A 67 3.73 -9.33 2.32
CA ILE A 67 2.62 -9.06 1.40
C ILE A 67 1.65 -8.06 2.03
N CYS A 68 1.00 -7.23 1.21
CA CYS A 68 -0.07 -6.36 1.70
C CYS A 68 -1.25 -7.19 2.23
N ASP A 69 -2.03 -6.63 3.15
CA ASP A 69 -3.30 -7.20 3.58
C ASP A 69 -4.42 -7.08 2.53
N ILE A 70 -5.61 -7.61 2.81
CA ILE A 70 -6.77 -7.60 1.91
C ILE A 70 -7.24 -6.19 1.49
N THR A 71 -6.81 -5.13 2.16
CA THR A 71 -7.24 -3.77 1.83
C THR A 71 -6.61 -3.26 0.53
N ARG A 72 -5.77 -4.07 -0.12
CA ARG A 72 -5.10 -3.76 -1.39
C ARG A 72 -5.36 -4.83 -2.44
N PRO A 73 -5.64 -4.45 -3.69
CA PRO A 73 -5.82 -5.39 -4.79
C PRO A 73 -4.47 -5.82 -5.39
N VAL A 74 -3.54 -6.30 -4.56
CA VAL A 74 -2.23 -6.80 -5.03
C VAL A 74 -2.44 -8.16 -5.72
N PRO A 75 -1.93 -8.37 -6.95
CA PRO A 75 -2.12 -9.64 -7.66
C PRO A 75 -1.12 -10.72 -7.18
N ASN A 76 -1.18 -11.06 -5.89
CA ASN A 76 -0.24 -11.96 -5.20
C ASN A 76 -0.03 -13.31 -5.91
N GLN A 77 -1.11 -13.88 -6.45
CA GLN A 77 -1.12 -15.13 -7.23
C GLN A 77 -0.17 -15.13 -8.44
N LEU A 78 0.16 -13.96 -9.00
CA LEU A 78 1.04 -13.85 -10.15
C LEU A 78 2.51 -14.05 -9.79
N PHE A 79 2.92 -13.70 -8.56
CA PHE A 79 4.33 -13.64 -8.20
C PHE A 79 4.73 -14.47 -6.98
N LEU A 80 3.84 -14.75 -6.03
CA LEU A 80 4.21 -15.50 -4.82
C LEU A 80 4.73 -16.89 -5.15
N ARG A 81 3.98 -17.65 -5.95
CA ARG A 81 4.39 -18.99 -6.33
C ARG A 81 5.69 -19.00 -7.15
N PRO A 82 5.83 -18.22 -8.25
CA PRO A 82 7.10 -18.15 -8.98
C PRO A 82 8.28 -17.70 -8.13
N MET A 83 8.08 -16.79 -7.18
CA MET A 83 9.11 -16.34 -6.24
C MET A 83 9.57 -17.48 -5.32
N ILE A 84 8.63 -18.20 -4.71
CA ILE A 84 8.91 -19.34 -3.84
C ILE A 84 9.55 -20.48 -4.64
N GLU A 85 9.01 -20.84 -5.80
CA GLU A 85 9.58 -21.87 -6.69
C GLU A 85 11.04 -21.54 -7.06
N THR A 86 11.36 -20.26 -7.31
CA THR A 86 12.72 -19.80 -7.61
C THR A 86 13.66 -20.01 -6.42
N MET A 87 13.22 -19.72 -5.19
CA MET A 87 14.01 -19.92 -3.98
C MET A 87 14.23 -21.42 -3.67
N LEU A 88 13.18 -22.23 -3.82
CA LEU A 88 13.24 -23.69 -3.65
C LEU A 88 14.23 -24.31 -4.66
N ALA A 89 14.15 -23.90 -5.93
CA ALA A 89 15.05 -24.36 -6.98
C ALA A 89 16.51 -23.93 -6.74
N ALA A 90 16.73 -22.83 -6.02
CA ALA A 90 18.05 -22.37 -5.60
C ALA A 90 18.60 -23.12 -4.36
N GLY A 91 17.81 -24.02 -3.75
CA GLY A 91 18.21 -24.86 -2.63
C GLY A 91 17.75 -24.38 -1.25
N MET A 92 16.97 -23.29 -1.16
CA MET A 92 16.40 -22.84 0.10
C MET A 92 15.27 -23.80 0.52
N PRO A 93 15.32 -24.41 1.73
CA PRO A 93 14.26 -25.30 2.16
C PRO A 93 12.98 -24.51 2.46
N ALA A 94 11.82 -25.10 2.16
CA ALA A 94 10.52 -24.44 2.34
C ALA A 94 10.29 -23.95 3.79
N SER A 95 10.82 -24.67 4.79
CA SER A 95 10.76 -24.30 6.20
C SER A 95 11.58 -23.05 6.59
N LYS A 96 12.34 -22.49 5.65
CA LYS A 96 13.10 -21.25 5.81
C LYS A 96 12.53 -20.08 5.00
N ILE A 97 11.38 -20.27 4.37
CA ILE A 97 10.64 -19.23 3.66
C ILE A 97 9.37 -18.95 4.45
N THR A 98 9.15 -17.69 4.80
CA THR A 98 7.92 -17.23 5.45
C THR A 98 7.27 -16.16 4.60
N VAL A 99 5.96 -16.27 4.37
CA VAL A 99 5.12 -15.18 3.86
C VAL A 99 4.48 -14.49 5.05
N LEU A 100 4.68 -13.18 5.17
CA LEU A 100 4.21 -12.38 6.30
C LEU A 100 3.22 -11.33 5.81
N VAL A 101 1.97 -11.41 6.27
CA VAL A 101 0.93 -10.44 5.94
C VAL A 101 1.15 -9.16 6.72
N ALA A 102 1.43 -8.07 6.01
CA ALA A 102 1.77 -6.76 6.54
C ALA A 102 0.52 -5.94 6.90
N THR A 103 -0.10 -6.33 8.02
CA THR A 103 -1.36 -5.76 8.54
C THR A 103 -1.21 -4.36 9.14
N GLY A 104 0.00 -3.99 9.59
CA GLY A 104 0.19 -2.82 10.46
C GLY A 104 -0.75 -2.89 11.67
N LEU A 105 -1.61 -1.86 11.83
CA LEU A 105 -2.62 -1.81 12.91
C LEU A 105 -3.97 -2.44 12.53
N HIS A 106 -4.10 -3.02 11.34
CA HIS A 106 -5.35 -3.68 10.93
C HIS A 106 -5.49 -5.06 11.60
N ARG A 107 -6.73 -5.58 11.58
CA ARG A 107 -7.03 -6.95 12.01
C ARG A 107 -6.30 -7.97 11.11
N PRO A 108 -6.04 -9.20 11.59
CA PRO A 108 -5.47 -10.25 10.75
C PRO A 108 -6.40 -10.66 9.60
N ASN A 109 -5.81 -11.22 8.54
CA ASN A 109 -6.51 -11.92 7.47
C ASN A 109 -6.51 -13.42 7.79
N GLU A 110 -7.69 -14.03 7.83
CA GLU A 110 -7.89 -15.43 8.25
C GLU A 110 -8.91 -16.13 7.35
N GLY A 111 -8.85 -17.46 7.31
CA GLY A 111 -9.80 -18.31 6.57
C GLY A 111 -9.90 -17.92 5.09
N ALA A 112 -11.14 -17.80 4.59
CA ALA A 112 -11.41 -17.48 3.19
C ALA A 112 -10.81 -16.14 2.73
N GLU A 113 -10.63 -15.17 3.63
CA GLU A 113 -10.02 -13.89 3.27
C GLU A 113 -8.52 -14.03 3.02
N LEU A 114 -7.83 -14.89 3.78
CA LEU A 114 -6.42 -15.21 3.54
C LEU A 114 -6.27 -16.01 2.24
N GLU A 115 -7.18 -16.95 1.98
CA GLU A 115 -7.19 -17.71 0.72
C GLU A 115 -7.40 -16.79 -0.50
N GLU A 116 -8.34 -15.85 -0.42
CA GLU A 116 -8.56 -14.81 -1.45
C GLU A 116 -7.31 -13.93 -1.61
N LEU A 117 -6.68 -13.52 -0.51
CA LEU A 117 -5.48 -12.69 -0.52
C LEU A 117 -4.29 -13.38 -1.20
N LEU A 118 -4.06 -14.66 -0.91
CA LEU A 118 -2.95 -15.41 -1.50
C LEU A 118 -3.23 -15.74 -2.98
N GLY A 119 -4.47 -16.13 -3.30
CA GLY A 119 -4.93 -16.48 -4.64
C GLY A 119 -4.33 -17.78 -5.22
N ASP A 120 -3.46 -18.46 -4.48
CA ASP A 120 -2.97 -19.81 -4.81
C ASP A 120 -2.83 -20.65 -3.52
N PRO A 121 -3.69 -21.67 -3.32
CA PRO A 121 -3.61 -22.56 -2.15
C PRO A 121 -2.26 -23.29 -2.02
N TRP A 122 -1.50 -23.42 -3.10
CA TRP A 122 -0.17 -24.04 -3.07
C TRP A 122 0.78 -23.29 -2.12
N VAL A 123 0.66 -21.97 -2.01
CA VAL A 123 1.54 -21.15 -1.16
C VAL A 123 1.42 -21.57 0.30
N GLN A 124 0.21 -21.55 0.85
CA GLN A 124 -0.07 -21.95 2.25
C GLN A 124 0.18 -23.44 2.53
N GLN A 125 0.14 -24.29 1.50
CA GLN A 125 0.47 -25.71 1.61
C GLN A 125 1.98 -25.98 1.61
N THR A 126 2.80 -25.02 1.15
CA THR A 126 4.23 -25.20 0.92
C THR A 126 5.08 -24.49 1.96
N VAL A 127 4.73 -23.25 2.33
CA VAL A 127 5.51 -22.39 3.23
C VAL A 127 4.63 -21.86 4.37
N ALA A 128 5.26 -21.35 5.43
CA ALA A 128 4.54 -20.68 6.51
C ALA A 128 3.93 -19.36 5.99
N VAL A 129 2.65 -19.15 6.27
CA VAL A 129 1.95 -17.89 6.02
C VAL A 129 1.42 -17.38 7.36
N GLU A 130 1.90 -16.21 7.79
CA GLU A 130 1.61 -15.68 9.11
C GLU A 130 1.13 -14.23 9.03
N ASN A 131 0.32 -13.81 10.00
CA ASN A 131 -0.06 -12.42 10.15
C ASN A 131 0.96 -11.66 11.00
N HIS A 132 1.18 -10.40 10.67
CA HIS A 132 1.81 -9.44 11.55
C HIS A 132 0.84 -8.97 12.64
N PHE A 133 1.36 -8.69 13.84
CA PHE A 133 0.59 -8.19 14.97
C PHE A 133 1.34 -7.03 15.62
N ALA A 134 1.04 -5.80 15.21
CA ALA A 134 1.79 -4.60 15.62
C ALA A 134 1.83 -4.33 17.13
N ARG A 135 0.95 -4.95 17.94
CA ARG A 135 0.90 -4.78 19.40
C ARG A 135 1.58 -5.92 20.18
N ASP A 136 2.13 -6.92 19.50
CA ASP A 136 2.86 -8.01 20.15
C ASP A 136 4.34 -7.60 20.34
N ASP A 137 4.67 -7.09 21.52
CA ASP A 137 6.02 -6.66 21.87
C ASP A 137 7.06 -7.76 21.61
N ALA A 138 6.70 -9.02 21.87
CA ALA A 138 7.61 -10.14 21.74
C ALA A 138 8.00 -10.40 20.29
N GLN A 139 7.21 -9.97 19.29
CA GLN A 139 7.46 -10.20 17.87
C GLN A 139 8.31 -9.12 17.20
N HIS A 140 8.85 -8.14 17.95
CA HIS A 140 9.57 -7.01 17.35
C HIS A 140 11.02 -6.90 17.83
N VAL A 141 11.90 -6.47 16.94
CA VAL A 141 13.28 -6.07 17.26
C VAL A 141 13.36 -4.56 17.29
N HIS A 142 13.94 -4.01 18.35
CA HIS A 142 14.26 -2.58 18.44
C HIS A 142 15.54 -2.29 17.66
N LEU A 143 15.43 -1.52 16.58
CA LEU A 143 16.54 -1.13 15.70
C LEU A 143 17.18 0.21 16.11
N GLY A 144 16.58 0.92 17.08
CA GLY A 144 17.03 2.22 17.57
C GLY A 144 16.03 3.33 17.24
N THR A 145 16.54 4.55 17.11
CA THR A 145 15.74 5.75 16.84
C THR A 145 16.26 6.45 15.59
N THR A 146 15.37 6.89 14.70
CA THR A 146 15.72 7.68 13.52
C THR A 146 16.40 8.99 13.93
N SER A 147 17.50 9.34 13.27
CA SER A 147 18.23 10.58 13.56
C SER A 147 17.55 11.82 12.98
N THR A 148 16.68 11.65 11.98
CA THR A 148 15.99 12.76 11.32
C THR A 148 14.87 13.35 12.19
N ARG A 149 13.95 12.52 12.70
CA ARG A 149 12.78 13.00 13.46
C ARG A 149 12.52 12.26 14.77
N GLY A 150 13.42 11.37 15.20
CA GLY A 150 13.33 10.76 16.52
C GLY A 150 12.26 9.67 16.64
N THR A 151 11.91 8.99 15.55
CA THR A 151 10.98 7.86 15.52
C THR A 151 11.65 6.63 16.11
N VAL A 152 11.04 6.04 17.13
CA VAL A 152 11.44 4.73 17.66
C VAL A 152 11.14 3.66 16.61
N VAL A 153 12.14 2.86 16.24
CA VAL A 153 12.06 1.88 15.16
C VAL A 153 12.03 0.47 15.74
N ARG A 154 10.86 -0.17 15.64
CA ARG A 154 10.64 -1.56 16.04
C ARG A 154 9.94 -2.29 14.90
N ILE A 155 10.58 -3.30 14.34
CA ILE A 155 10.10 -4.03 13.16
C ILE A 155 9.97 -5.52 13.50
N ASP A 156 9.00 -6.19 12.87
CA ASP A 156 8.75 -7.63 13.03
C ASP A 156 10.04 -8.45 12.88
N ARG A 157 10.33 -9.26 13.90
CA ARG A 157 11.58 -10.03 13.97
C ARG A 157 11.74 -11.02 12.85
N ARG A 158 10.64 -11.60 12.34
CA ARG A 158 10.67 -12.57 11.24
C ARG A 158 11.22 -11.92 9.97
N PHE A 159 10.98 -10.62 9.80
CA PHE A 159 11.52 -9.85 8.68
C PHE A 159 12.95 -9.36 8.95
N VAL A 160 13.23 -8.85 10.16
CA VAL A 160 14.57 -8.37 10.55
C VAL A 160 15.61 -9.49 10.49
N GLU A 161 15.28 -10.68 11.00
CA GLU A 161 16.19 -11.82 11.14
C GLU A 161 16.34 -12.65 9.86
N ALA A 162 15.56 -12.36 8.81
CA ALA A 162 15.68 -13.05 7.52
C ALA A 162 16.89 -12.53 6.71
N ASP A 163 17.56 -13.45 6.00
CA ASP A 163 18.67 -13.09 5.10
C ASP A 163 18.14 -12.37 3.85
N LEU A 164 17.05 -12.87 3.26
CA LEU A 164 16.31 -12.19 2.20
C LEU A 164 15.05 -11.54 2.76
N ARG A 165 15.00 -10.21 2.70
CA ARG A 165 13.87 -9.38 3.14
C ARG A 165 13.18 -8.81 1.92
N ILE A 166 12.01 -9.33 1.57
CA ILE A 166 11.32 -8.96 0.33
C ILE A 166 9.99 -8.32 0.64
N ALA A 167 9.79 -7.08 0.21
CA ALA A 167 8.54 -6.36 0.34
C ALA A 167 7.76 -6.41 -0.97
N THR A 168 6.51 -6.87 -0.95
CA THR A 168 5.69 -6.98 -2.17
C THR A 168 4.44 -6.13 -2.05
N GLY A 169 4.07 -5.43 -3.12
CA GLY A 169 2.87 -4.62 -3.08
C GLY A 169 2.51 -3.88 -4.36
N LEU A 170 1.42 -3.15 -4.27
CA LEU A 170 0.92 -2.24 -5.29
C LEU A 170 1.54 -0.85 -5.09
N VAL A 171 1.97 -0.22 -6.17
CA VAL A 171 2.38 1.19 -6.23
C VAL A 171 1.22 1.99 -6.81
N GLU A 172 0.64 2.83 -5.96
CA GLU A 172 -0.44 3.76 -6.25
C GLU A 172 -0.20 5.06 -5.46
N PRO A 173 -0.78 6.20 -5.87
CA PRO A 173 -0.77 7.40 -5.03
C PRO A 173 -1.29 7.13 -3.62
N HIS A 174 -0.68 7.76 -2.63
CA HIS A 174 -1.07 7.63 -1.23
C HIS A 174 -1.15 8.99 -0.56
N PHE A 175 -2.36 9.34 -0.11
CA PHE A 175 -2.78 10.66 0.38
C PHE A 175 -1.86 11.37 1.39
N MET A 176 -1.04 10.63 2.14
CA MET A 176 -0.08 11.19 3.12
C MET A 176 1.38 10.80 2.85
N ALA A 177 1.63 9.74 2.09
CA ALA A 177 2.96 9.13 1.97
C ALA A 177 3.57 9.30 0.58
N GLY A 178 2.98 10.16 -0.26
CA GLY A 178 3.25 10.26 -1.69
C GLY A 178 2.68 9.08 -2.47
N TYR A 179 3.29 7.90 -2.28
CA TYR A 179 2.96 6.66 -2.99
C TYR A 179 2.98 5.45 -2.05
N SER A 180 2.21 4.40 -2.33
CA SER A 180 2.30 3.10 -1.67
C SER A 180 3.49 2.26 -2.18
N GLY A 181 3.55 0.98 -1.83
CA GLY A 181 4.61 0.05 -2.27
C GLY A 181 5.98 0.32 -1.62
N GLY A 182 6.97 -0.49 -1.99
CA GLY A 182 8.33 -0.42 -1.45
C GLY A 182 8.36 -0.34 0.07
N ARG A 183 9.08 0.67 0.58
CA ARG A 183 9.25 0.98 2.02
C ARG A 183 7.96 0.96 2.85
N LYS A 184 6.81 1.30 2.26
CA LYS A 184 5.54 1.39 2.98
C LYS A 184 5.01 0.02 3.44
N VAL A 185 5.36 -1.04 2.72
CA VAL A 185 4.98 -2.42 3.09
C VAL A 185 5.74 -2.85 4.35
N ILE A 186 6.95 -2.33 4.58
CA ILE A 186 7.74 -2.61 5.79
C ILE A 186 7.30 -1.73 6.95
N ALA A 187 7.24 -0.40 6.76
CA ALA A 187 6.73 0.52 7.77
C ALA A 187 5.65 1.40 7.13
N PRO A 188 4.38 1.34 7.56
CA PRO A 188 3.90 0.75 8.81
C PRO A 188 3.59 -0.76 8.77
N GLY A 189 3.65 -1.44 7.61
CA GLY A 189 3.02 -2.76 7.47
C GLY A 189 3.53 -3.87 8.41
N LEU A 190 4.81 -3.83 8.80
CA LEU A 190 5.46 -4.77 9.72
C LEU A 190 6.02 -4.07 10.97
N ALA A 191 5.60 -2.83 11.21
CA ALA A 191 6.14 -2.02 12.29
C ALA A 191 5.31 -2.17 13.58
N HIS A 192 5.97 -2.05 14.71
CA HIS A 192 5.30 -2.02 16.01
C HIS A 192 4.35 -0.82 16.09
N ALA A 193 3.26 -0.95 16.85
CA ALA A 193 2.26 0.09 17.05
C ALA A 193 2.89 1.43 17.47
N GLU A 194 3.89 1.40 18.36
CA GLU A 194 4.66 2.58 18.79
C GLU A 194 5.39 3.27 17.63
N THR A 195 6.05 2.49 16.76
CA THR A 195 6.69 3.03 15.55
C THR A 195 5.63 3.64 14.66
N ILE A 196 4.55 2.90 14.36
CA ILE A 196 3.44 3.37 13.50
C ILE A 196 2.88 4.70 14.01
N THR A 197 2.47 4.78 15.29
CA THR A 197 1.82 5.96 15.85
C THR A 197 2.76 7.16 15.99
N THR A 198 4.08 6.93 16.07
CA THR A 198 5.05 8.03 16.12
C THR A 198 5.06 8.83 14.82
N PHE A 199 5.24 8.17 13.66
CA PHE A 199 5.25 8.86 12.36
C PHE A 199 3.86 9.04 11.71
N HIS A 200 2.79 8.55 12.35
CA HIS A 200 1.39 8.90 12.05
C HIS A 200 0.78 9.89 13.06
N SER A 201 1.60 10.55 13.87
CA SER A 201 1.15 11.60 14.79
C SER A 201 0.84 12.91 14.07
N SER A 202 0.11 13.82 14.74
CA SER A 202 -0.19 15.16 14.21
C SER A 202 1.06 15.93 13.80
N ARG A 203 2.18 15.75 14.51
CA ARG A 203 3.48 16.34 14.18
C ARG A 203 3.94 16.01 12.76
N PHE A 204 3.62 14.82 12.26
CA PHE A 204 3.95 14.39 10.90
C PHE A 204 2.81 14.69 9.93
N MET A 205 1.56 14.40 10.32
CA MET A 205 0.41 14.50 9.43
C MET A 205 -0.01 15.95 9.13
N ALA A 206 0.36 16.91 9.99
CA ALA A 206 0.10 18.32 9.77
C ALA A 206 1.13 18.99 8.83
N ASP A 207 2.19 18.28 8.45
CA ASP A 207 3.17 18.81 7.50
C ASP A 207 2.55 18.89 6.10
N PRO A 208 2.55 20.06 5.43
CA PRO A 208 2.01 20.19 4.08
C PRO A 208 2.68 19.27 3.04
N ALA A 209 3.91 18.81 3.29
CA ALA A 209 4.60 17.87 2.41
C ALA A 209 4.10 16.42 2.57
N ALA A 210 3.36 16.09 3.64
CA ALA A 210 2.66 14.83 3.82
C ALA A 210 1.40 14.76 2.93
N ALA A 211 1.61 14.73 1.63
CA ALA A 211 0.58 14.87 0.61
C ALA A 211 0.56 13.69 -0.36
N ASN A 212 -0.46 13.68 -1.22
CA ASN A 212 -0.54 12.74 -2.33
C ASN A 212 0.58 13.01 -3.33
N CYS A 213 1.13 11.97 -3.94
CA CYS A 213 2.17 12.05 -4.98
C CYS A 213 3.48 12.78 -4.61
N ASN A 214 3.64 13.27 -3.38
CA ASN A 214 4.83 14.00 -2.96
C ASN A 214 5.80 13.15 -2.11
N PHE A 215 7.05 13.07 -2.55
CA PHE A 215 8.17 12.55 -1.76
C PHE A 215 9.10 13.64 -1.24
N VAL A 216 9.16 14.79 -1.91
CA VAL A 216 10.12 15.84 -1.59
C VAL A 216 9.74 16.49 -0.27
N GLY A 217 10.59 16.37 0.73
CA GLY A 217 10.33 16.89 2.08
C GLY A 217 9.22 16.13 2.83
N ASN A 218 8.65 15.06 2.26
CA ASN A 218 7.56 14.32 2.89
C ASN A 218 8.09 13.59 4.15
N PRO A 219 7.63 13.96 5.36
CA PRO A 219 8.24 13.45 6.58
C PRO A 219 7.94 11.97 6.80
N LEU A 220 6.82 11.42 6.30
CA LEU A 220 6.58 9.97 6.36
C LEU A 220 7.56 9.22 5.47
N HIS A 221 7.75 9.72 4.24
CA HIS A 221 8.63 9.08 3.27
C HIS A 221 10.07 9.04 3.79
N GLU A 222 10.58 10.17 4.27
CA GLU A 222 11.94 10.28 4.79
C GLU A 222 12.19 9.35 5.98
N GLU A 223 11.25 9.28 6.94
CA GLU A 223 11.37 8.34 8.07
C GLU A 223 11.35 6.89 7.60
N GLN A 224 10.45 6.54 6.68
CA GLN A 224 10.39 5.18 6.14
C GLN A 224 11.70 4.81 5.43
N MET A 225 12.32 5.73 4.68
CA MET A 225 13.62 5.49 4.05
C MET A 225 14.72 5.29 5.09
N GLN A 226 14.76 6.11 6.15
CA GLN A 226 15.73 5.91 7.22
C GLN A 226 15.52 4.57 7.96
N ILE A 227 14.26 4.11 8.12
CA ILE A 227 13.97 2.78 8.66
C ILE A 227 14.56 1.68 7.77
N ILE A 228 14.48 1.82 6.43
CA ILE A 228 15.10 0.87 5.50
C ILE A 228 16.63 0.87 5.64
N GLU A 229 17.26 2.03 5.80
CA GLU A 229 18.70 2.14 6.04
C GLU A 229 19.11 1.44 7.35
N MET A 230 18.36 1.67 8.43
CA MET A 230 18.59 1.04 9.74
C MET A 230 18.40 -0.48 9.70
N LEU A 231 17.51 -0.98 8.84
CA LEU A 231 17.33 -2.41 8.60
C LEU A 231 18.52 -3.05 7.87
N GLY A 232 19.37 -2.23 7.21
CA GLY A 232 20.45 -2.70 6.35
C GLY A 232 19.98 -3.08 4.95
N GLY A 233 18.87 -2.50 4.49
CA GLY A 233 18.29 -2.73 3.17
C GLY A 233 17.25 -3.84 3.09
N ALA A 234 16.53 -3.84 1.97
CA ALA A 234 15.54 -4.84 1.60
C ALA A 234 15.42 -4.90 0.06
N LEU A 235 14.69 -5.89 -0.43
CA LEU A 235 14.29 -6.01 -1.82
C LEU A 235 12.80 -5.68 -1.92
N ALA A 236 12.35 -5.26 -3.11
CA ALA A 236 10.93 -5.11 -3.38
C ALA A 236 10.51 -5.74 -4.70
N LEU A 237 9.31 -6.32 -4.72
CA LEU A 237 8.54 -6.56 -5.93
C LEU A 237 7.40 -5.54 -5.97
N ASN A 238 7.40 -4.69 -6.98
CA ASN A 238 6.38 -3.66 -7.13
C ASN A 238 5.48 -4.01 -8.31
N THR A 239 4.18 -3.84 -8.11
CA THR A 239 3.17 -3.99 -9.17
C THR A 239 2.44 -2.67 -9.37
N VAL A 240 2.00 -2.42 -10.60
CA VAL A 240 1.06 -1.33 -10.93
C VAL A 240 -0.05 -1.95 -11.77
N ILE A 241 -1.30 -1.59 -11.47
CA ILE A 241 -2.48 -2.11 -12.15
C ILE A 241 -3.31 -0.99 -12.79
N ASP A 242 -4.08 -1.32 -13.82
CA ASP A 242 -5.00 -0.39 -14.49
C ASP A 242 -6.35 -0.23 -13.73
N GLU A 243 -7.30 0.51 -14.32
CA GLU A 243 -8.63 0.69 -13.71
C GLU A 243 -9.39 -0.65 -13.57
N GLU A 244 -9.09 -1.64 -14.41
CA GLU A 244 -9.67 -2.99 -14.41
C GLU A 244 -8.91 -4.00 -13.52
N ARG A 245 -7.86 -3.56 -12.82
CA ARG A 245 -6.98 -4.39 -11.96
C ARG A 245 -6.14 -5.42 -12.72
N ARG A 246 -5.85 -5.15 -13.99
CA ARG A 246 -4.92 -5.93 -14.81
C ARG A 246 -3.49 -5.41 -14.61
N LEU A 247 -2.50 -6.30 -14.69
CA LEU A 247 -1.10 -5.92 -14.43
C LEU A 247 -0.55 -5.07 -15.58
N ALA A 248 -0.22 -3.82 -15.27
CA ALA A 248 0.36 -2.87 -16.21
C ALA A 248 1.89 -2.83 -16.12
N PHE A 249 2.43 -3.01 -14.92
CA PHE A 249 3.88 -2.98 -14.67
C PHE A 249 4.24 -3.90 -13.51
N VAL A 250 5.39 -4.56 -13.63
CA VAL A 250 6.03 -5.29 -12.54
C VAL A 250 7.55 -5.13 -12.63
N ASN A 251 8.19 -4.91 -11.49
CA ASN A 251 9.64 -5.01 -11.37
C ASN A 251 10.03 -5.65 -10.03
N PHE A 252 11.31 -5.98 -9.91
CA PHE A 252 11.91 -6.51 -8.70
C PHE A 252 13.32 -5.93 -8.53
N GLY A 253 13.79 -5.73 -7.31
CA GLY A 253 15.16 -5.24 -7.08
C GLY A 253 15.40 -4.66 -5.70
N GLU A 254 16.47 -3.87 -5.57
CA GLU A 254 16.74 -3.05 -4.38
C GLU A 254 15.52 -2.15 -4.11
N ILE A 255 15.09 -2.08 -2.85
CA ILE A 255 13.79 -1.51 -2.47
C ILE A 255 13.63 -0.04 -2.85
N ALA A 256 14.67 0.80 -2.73
CA ALA A 256 14.58 2.21 -3.07
C ALA A 256 14.55 2.41 -4.59
N ALA A 257 15.50 1.80 -5.30
CA ALA A 257 15.66 1.97 -6.74
C ALA A 257 14.48 1.36 -7.53
N SER A 258 14.09 0.13 -7.21
CA SER A 258 12.96 -0.53 -7.87
C SER A 258 11.63 0.18 -7.60
N HIS A 259 11.44 0.68 -6.37
CA HIS A 259 10.23 1.41 -6.02
C HIS A 259 10.15 2.76 -6.73
N MET A 260 11.25 3.50 -6.83
CA MET A 260 11.28 4.76 -7.59
C MET A 260 10.92 4.53 -9.07
N GLN A 261 11.45 3.49 -9.71
CA GLN A 261 11.07 3.17 -11.09
C GLN A 261 9.58 2.88 -11.24
N ALA A 262 8.97 2.16 -10.29
CA ALA A 262 7.54 1.90 -10.30
C ALA A 262 6.70 3.17 -10.04
N VAL A 263 7.21 4.08 -9.21
CA VAL A 263 6.60 5.40 -8.97
C VAL A 263 6.66 6.24 -10.24
N ASP A 264 7.80 6.31 -10.92
CA ASP A 264 7.96 7.06 -12.16
C ASP A 264 7.02 6.54 -13.25
N PHE A 265 6.87 5.22 -13.39
CA PHE A 265 5.84 4.65 -14.25
C PHE A 265 4.43 5.07 -13.82
N THR A 266 4.12 5.03 -12.52
CA THR A 266 2.79 5.35 -11.98
C THR A 266 2.41 6.82 -12.20
N ARG A 267 3.37 7.75 -12.10
CA ARG A 267 3.18 9.20 -12.26
C ARG A 267 2.48 9.56 -13.57
N GLU A 268 2.91 8.94 -14.67
CA GLU A 268 2.40 9.21 -16.02
C GLU A 268 0.88 9.02 -16.16
N TYR A 269 0.29 8.20 -15.29
CA TYR A 269 -1.13 7.84 -15.35
C TYR A 269 -1.94 8.35 -14.15
N CYS A 270 -1.28 8.67 -13.03
CA CYS A 270 -1.97 8.99 -11.79
C CYS A 270 -1.82 10.47 -11.39
N GLU A 271 -0.93 11.23 -12.01
CA GLU A 271 -0.84 12.68 -11.85
C GLU A 271 -1.46 13.37 -13.08
N LEU A 272 -2.65 13.96 -12.90
CA LEU A 272 -3.39 14.62 -13.97
C LEU A 272 -3.32 16.14 -13.83
N PRO A 273 -2.96 16.88 -14.89
CA PRO A 273 -3.05 18.34 -14.86
C PRO A 273 -4.53 18.75 -14.85
N VAL A 274 -4.91 19.54 -13.85
CA VAL A 274 -6.26 20.09 -13.71
C VAL A 274 -6.20 21.61 -13.76
N ALA A 275 -6.88 22.21 -14.73
CA ALA A 275 -6.76 23.64 -15.03
C ALA A 275 -7.50 24.56 -14.05
N GLN A 276 -8.46 24.03 -13.29
CA GLN A 276 -9.30 24.81 -12.37
C GLN A 276 -9.83 23.95 -11.23
N GLN A 277 -10.21 24.61 -10.13
CA GLN A 277 -10.99 23.98 -9.08
C GLN A 277 -12.48 23.98 -9.42
N PHE A 278 -13.22 23.01 -8.87
CA PHE A 278 -14.65 22.82 -9.11
C PHE A 278 -15.46 23.09 -7.84
N LYS A 279 -16.64 23.71 -7.99
CA LYS A 279 -17.58 23.90 -6.87
C LYS A 279 -18.31 22.63 -6.46
N THR A 280 -18.30 21.61 -7.31
CA THR A 280 -18.87 20.30 -7.02
C THR A 280 -17.95 19.24 -7.58
N VAL A 281 -17.52 18.30 -6.74
CA VAL A 281 -16.71 17.15 -7.13
C VAL A 281 -17.49 15.88 -6.78
N VAL A 282 -17.64 14.99 -7.75
CA VAL A 282 -18.25 13.67 -7.57
C VAL A 282 -17.17 12.62 -7.76
N THR A 283 -16.94 11.77 -6.76
CA THR A 283 -15.90 10.74 -6.76
C THR A 283 -16.38 9.44 -6.12
N CYS A 284 -15.52 8.42 -6.04
CA CYS A 284 -15.80 7.17 -5.35
C CYS A 284 -14.56 6.64 -4.61
N ALA A 285 -14.77 5.74 -3.66
CA ALA A 285 -13.70 5.04 -2.94
C ALA A 285 -13.18 3.79 -3.67
N ALA A 286 -13.22 3.80 -5.00
CA ALA A 286 -12.70 2.74 -5.90
C ALA A 286 -13.33 1.33 -5.76
N GLY A 287 -14.44 1.20 -5.02
CA GLY A 287 -15.16 -0.07 -4.84
C GLY A 287 -14.38 -1.14 -4.06
N TYR A 288 -14.97 -2.31 -3.91
CA TYR A 288 -14.46 -3.40 -3.08
C TYR A 288 -13.08 -3.87 -3.59
N PRO A 289 -12.06 -4.07 -2.73
CA PRO A 289 -12.13 -4.03 -1.27
C PRO A 289 -11.79 -2.66 -0.64
N LEU A 290 -11.59 -1.62 -1.46
CA LEU A 290 -11.09 -0.31 -1.04
C LEU A 290 -12.18 0.55 -0.36
N ASP A 291 -13.46 0.23 -0.56
CA ASP A 291 -14.60 0.94 0.03
C ASP A 291 -15.30 0.15 1.14
N LYS A 292 -14.62 -0.85 1.73
CA LYS A 292 -15.16 -1.65 2.84
C LYS A 292 -15.53 -0.81 4.07
N THR A 293 -14.82 0.28 4.36
CA THR A 293 -15.07 1.12 5.55
C THR A 293 -15.03 2.62 5.26
N TYR A 294 -15.68 3.39 6.13
CA TYR A 294 -15.58 4.86 6.09
C TYR A 294 -14.14 5.34 6.25
N TYR A 295 -13.34 4.69 7.10
CA TYR A 295 -11.91 4.96 7.24
C TYR A 295 -11.16 4.94 5.90
N GLN A 296 -11.41 3.94 5.05
CA GLN A 296 -10.77 3.88 3.73
C GLN A 296 -11.32 4.93 2.76
N THR A 297 -12.60 5.29 2.91
CA THR A 297 -13.28 6.32 2.10
C THR A 297 -12.58 7.67 2.17
N ILE A 298 -11.95 8.00 3.31
CA ILE A 298 -11.17 9.23 3.50
C ILE A 298 -10.11 9.42 2.42
N LYS A 299 -9.50 8.34 1.90
CA LYS A 299 -8.50 8.44 0.82
C LYS A 299 -9.09 9.07 -0.45
N GLY A 300 -10.29 8.66 -0.82
CA GLY A 300 -11.00 9.22 -1.97
C GLY A 300 -11.43 10.67 -1.72
N MET A 301 -11.72 11.03 -0.46
CA MET A 301 -12.05 12.40 -0.09
C MET A 301 -10.83 13.33 -0.19
N VAL A 302 -9.70 12.93 0.41
CA VAL A 302 -8.46 13.72 0.39
C VAL A 302 -7.91 13.82 -1.02
N GLY A 303 -7.97 12.75 -1.82
CA GLY A 303 -7.53 12.80 -3.22
C GLY A 303 -8.31 13.79 -4.08
N ALA A 304 -9.54 14.11 -3.71
CA ALA A 304 -10.39 15.08 -4.41
C ALA A 304 -10.25 16.52 -3.88
N ILE A 305 -9.57 16.73 -2.74
CA ILE A 305 -9.59 18.02 -2.04
C ILE A 305 -8.86 19.12 -2.82
N GLU A 306 -7.79 18.78 -3.54
CA GLU A 306 -6.98 19.75 -4.29
C GLU A 306 -7.76 20.39 -5.45
N ILE A 307 -8.70 19.65 -6.02
CA ILE A 307 -9.55 20.11 -7.12
C ILE A 307 -10.88 20.69 -6.65
N LEU A 308 -11.17 20.70 -5.35
CA LEU A 308 -12.38 21.26 -4.77
C LEU A 308 -12.17 22.75 -4.44
N ALA A 309 -13.05 23.61 -4.95
CA ALA A 309 -13.02 25.04 -4.63
C ALA A 309 -13.44 25.28 -3.16
N PRO A 310 -12.91 26.30 -2.47
CA PRO A 310 -13.35 26.64 -1.12
C PRO A 310 -14.87 26.83 -1.03
N GLY A 311 -15.50 26.13 -0.08
CA GLY A 311 -16.97 26.12 0.10
C GLY A 311 -17.74 25.29 -0.93
N GLY A 312 -17.05 24.48 -1.74
CA GLY A 312 -17.68 23.55 -2.68
C GLY A 312 -18.16 22.25 -2.02
N ASP A 313 -18.97 21.49 -2.77
CA ASP A 313 -19.55 20.23 -2.36
C ASP A 313 -18.72 19.04 -2.86
N LEU A 314 -18.35 18.13 -1.95
CA LEU A 314 -17.72 16.85 -2.28
C LEU A 314 -18.72 15.71 -2.05
N ILE A 315 -19.07 15.02 -3.13
CA ILE A 315 -19.97 13.85 -3.10
C ILE A 315 -19.11 12.62 -3.39
N ILE A 316 -19.10 11.66 -2.46
CA ILE A 316 -18.34 10.41 -2.60
C ILE A 316 -19.26 9.19 -2.51
N ALA A 317 -19.15 8.29 -3.49
CA ALA A 317 -19.79 6.98 -3.46
C ALA A 317 -18.87 5.94 -2.79
N SER A 318 -19.38 5.26 -1.75
CA SER A 318 -18.65 4.24 -0.99
C SER A 318 -19.64 3.29 -0.31
N GLU A 319 -19.46 1.97 -0.45
CA GLU A 319 -20.37 0.97 0.14
C GLU A 319 -20.28 0.90 1.67
N CYS A 320 -19.08 1.06 2.23
CA CYS A 320 -18.80 0.97 3.66
C CYS A 320 -19.39 -0.30 4.32
N SER A 321 -19.29 -1.45 3.64
CA SER A 321 -19.90 -2.72 4.07
C SER A 321 -19.52 -3.22 5.47
N GLU A 322 -18.36 -2.80 5.99
CA GLU A 322 -17.81 -3.10 7.32
C GLU A 322 -17.94 -1.90 8.29
N GLY A 323 -18.71 -0.86 7.93
CA GLY A 323 -18.99 0.28 8.79
C GLY A 323 -17.89 1.34 8.82
N MET A 324 -17.66 1.94 9.99
CA MET A 324 -16.81 3.12 10.12
C MET A 324 -15.31 2.84 9.99
N GLY A 325 -14.85 1.66 10.40
CA GLY A 325 -13.43 1.37 10.64
C GLY A 325 -13.23 0.76 12.03
N SER A 326 -12.04 0.90 12.60
CA SER A 326 -11.76 0.37 13.94
C SER A 326 -12.51 1.12 15.04
N GLU A 327 -12.66 0.49 16.21
CA GLU A 327 -13.26 1.13 17.39
C GLU A 327 -12.52 2.41 17.79
N GLU A 328 -11.19 2.42 17.71
CA GLU A 328 -10.38 3.61 18.01
C GLU A 328 -10.67 4.75 17.03
N PHE A 329 -10.86 4.42 15.75
CA PHE A 329 -11.23 5.42 14.76
C PHE A 329 -12.64 5.98 15.03
N VAL A 330 -13.61 5.13 15.35
CA VAL A 330 -14.98 5.57 15.75
C VAL A 330 -14.91 6.50 16.96
N HIS A 331 -14.17 6.13 17.99
CA HIS A 331 -14.00 6.95 19.18
C HIS A 331 -13.34 8.29 18.86
N SER A 332 -12.33 8.30 17.98
CA SER A 332 -11.71 9.52 17.49
C SER A 332 -12.70 10.45 16.79
N GLN A 333 -13.61 9.91 15.96
CA GLN A 333 -14.64 10.71 15.29
C GLN A 333 -15.69 11.26 16.26
N GLN A 334 -16.09 10.47 17.27
CA GLN A 334 -16.99 10.95 18.32
C GLN A 334 -16.39 12.13 19.08
N ARG A 335 -15.12 12.01 19.48
CA ARG A 335 -14.38 13.11 20.13
C ARG A 335 -14.29 14.35 19.26
N LEU A 336 -14.06 14.20 17.96
CA LEU A 336 -14.06 15.32 17.02
C LEU A 336 -15.42 16.05 16.98
N VAL A 337 -16.52 15.30 16.97
CA VAL A 337 -17.88 15.87 16.97
C VAL A 337 -18.19 16.58 18.30
N GLU A 338 -17.79 15.98 19.42
CA GLU A 338 -18.05 16.52 20.77
C GLU A 338 -17.21 17.77 21.07
N ALA A 339 -15.92 17.75 20.72
CA ALA A 339 -14.98 18.84 21.00
C ALA A 339 -14.98 19.94 19.93
N GLY A 340 -15.41 19.62 18.70
CA GLY A 340 -15.23 20.48 17.54
C GLY A 340 -13.80 20.45 17.00
N THR A 341 -13.61 21.04 15.81
CA THR A 341 -12.36 20.93 15.05
C THR A 341 -11.16 21.61 15.71
N HIS A 342 -11.39 22.72 16.42
CA HIS A 342 -10.32 23.47 17.08
C HIS A 342 -9.73 22.70 18.27
N ASP A 343 -10.58 22.23 19.18
CA ASP A 343 -10.16 21.57 20.42
C ASP A 343 -9.69 20.13 20.17
N PHE A 344 -10.16 19.48 19.10
CA PHE A 344 -9.72 18.13 18.75
C PHE A 344 -8.23 18.04 18.40
N LEU A 345 -7.63 19.12 17.90
CA LEU A 345 -6.25 19.17 17.45
C LEU A 345 -5.25 19.64 18.54
N GLN A 346 -5.75 20.08 19.70
CA GLN A 346 -4.92 20.48 20.85
C GLN A 346 -4.57 19.28 21.73
#